data_AF-A0ABD2P9J6-F1
#
_entry.id   AF-A0ABD2P9J6-F1
#
_cell.length_a   1.000
_cell.length_b   1.000
_cell.length_c   1.000
_cell.angle_alpha   90.00
_cell.angle_beta   90.00
_cell.angle_gamma   90.00
#
_symmetry.space_group_name_H-M   'P 1'
#
loop_
_entity.id
_entity.type
_entity.pdbx_description
1 polymer ?
#
loop_
_entity_poly.entity_id
_entity_poly.type
_entity_poly.pdbx_seq_one_letter_code
_entity_poly.pdbx_strand_id
1 'polypeptide(L)'
;MESYLRQNWIKQRTSVGQQSTVDLKMNKSRNIAIRERERERERERERERESTGIRPDARPIIPSMRYSQKLLNVVEEMNNAIPKKLDRVDSLTEATDLVYSAAVSVCEILGMNIETTCNHRNTGNEPPCKIGLEGKIVNIRKKIGVLHTYLSTDAPSRRILRSVRDVG
;
A
#
# COMPACT_ATOMS: atom_id res chain seq x y z
N MET A 1 -33.48 -73.96 3.50
CA MET A 1 -32.27 -73.30 4.06
C MET A 1 -31.56 -72.42 3.02
N GLU A 2 -31.49 -72.81 1.74
CA GLU A 2 -30.85 -72.02 0.67
C GLU A 2 -31.51 -70.67 0.34
N SER A 3 -32.84 -70.57 0.46
CA SER A 3 -33.58 -69.30 0.24
C SER A 3 -33.13 -68.18 1.19
N TYR A 4 -32.83 -68.51 2.45
CA TYR A 4 -32.39 -67.54 3.46
C TYR A 4 -30.97 -67.03 3.17
N LEU A 5 -30.06 -67.90 2.70
CA LEU A 5 -28.69 -67.51 2.37
C LEU A 5 -28.65 -66.60 1.13
N ARG A 6 -29.49 -66.84 0.12
CA ARG A 6 -29.62 -65.94 -1.04
C ARG A 6 -30.15 -64.55 -0.68
N GLN A 7 -31.17 -64.47 0.19
CA GLN A 7 -31.69 -63.16 0.62
C GLN A 7 -30.68 -62.36 1.45
N ASN A 8 -29.91 -63.03 2.32
CA ASN A 8 -28.89 -62.36 3.12
C ASN A 8 -27.72 -61.83 2.27
N TRP A 9 -27.31 -62.60 1.27
CA TRP A 9 -26.24 -62.19 0.36
C TRP A 9 -26.62 -60.97 -0.50
N ILE A 10 -27.88 -60.88 -0.94
CA ILE A 10 -28.40 -59.73 -1.70
C ILE A 10 -28.46 -58.48 -0.81
N LYS A 11 -28.94 -58.60 0.44
CA LYS A 11 -29.01 -57.47 1.40
C LYS A 11 -27.63 -56.92 1.78
N GLN A 12 -26.62 -57.78 1.94
CA GLN A 12 -25.25 -57.32 2.21
C GLN A 12 -24.64 -56.57 1.02
N ARG A 13 -24.87 -57.03 -0.23
CA ARG A 13 -24.38 -56.36 -1.43
C ARG A 13 -25.01 -54.98 -1.66
N THR A 14 -26.31 -54.84 -1.43
CA THR A 14 -27.00 -53.55 -1.59
C THR A 14 -26.60 -52.55 -0.49
N SER A 15 -26.40 -53.01 0.75
CA SER A 15 -25.92 -52.16 1.85
C SER A 15 -24.50 -51.64 1.62
N VAL A 16 -23.56 -52.48 1.17
CA VAL A 16 -22.17 -52.06 0.88
C VAL A 16 -22.11 -51.12 -0.33
N GLY A 17 -22.93 -51.37 -1.37
CA GLY A 17 -23.04 -50.47 -2.53
C GLY A 17 -23.61 -49.10 -2.17
N GLN A 18 -24.64 -49.06 -1.30
CA GLN A 18 -25.22 -47.79 -0.82
C GLN A 18 -24.24 -47.02 0.07
N GLN A 19 -23.48 -47.67 0.96
CA GLN A 19 -22.46 -47.01 1.77
C GLN A 19 -21.38 -46.32 0.91
N SER A 20 -20.84 -47.02 -0.10
CA SER A 20 -19.78 -46.47 -0.96
C SER A 20 -20.24 -45.27 -1.80
N THR A 21 -21.50 -45.27 -2.23
CA THR A 21 -22.05 -44.16 -3.03
C THR A 21 -22.35 -42.91 -2.19
N VAL A 22 -22.66 -43.08 -0.90
CA VAL A 22 -22.84 -41.97 0.04
C VAL A 22 -21.50 -41.33 0.39
N ASP A 23 -20.45 -42.12 0.61
CA ASP A 23 -19.09 -41.62 0.89
C ASP A 23 -18.49 -40.89 -0.32
N LEU A 24 -18.70 -41.40 -1.54
CA LEU A 24 -18.30 -40.74 -2.78
C LEU A 24 -19.04 -39.41 -2.99
N LYS A 25 -20.34 -39.36 -2.66
CA LYS A 25 -21.12 -38.11 -2.73
C LYS A 25 -20.65 -37.09 -1.69
N MET A 26 -20.39 -37.51 -0.45
CA MET A 26 -19.88 -36.63 0.61
C MET A 26 -18.49 -36.06 0.27
N ASN A 27 -17.57 -36.88 -0.26
CA ASN A 27 -16.25 -36.41 -0.67
C ASN A 27 -16.32 -35.45 -1.86
N LYS A 28 -17.22 -35.71 -2.82
CA LYS A 28 -17.44 -34.80 -3.95
C LYS A 28 -18.00 -33.44 -3.49
N SER A 29 -18.97 -33.44 -2.58
CA SER A 29 -19.50 -32.21 -1.99
C SER A 29 -18.47 -31.43 -1.17
N ARG A 30 -17.61 -32.13 -0.40
CA ARG A 30 -16.50 -31.50 0.33
C ARG A 30 -15.49 -30.84 -0.61
N ASN A 31 -15.10 -31.52 -1.68
CA ASN A 31 -14.15 -30.98 -2.66
C ASN A 31 -14.72 -29.79 -3.43
N ILE A 32 -16.03 -29.79 -3.72
CA ILE A 32 -16.72 -28.65 -4.33
C ILE A 32 -16.71 -27.45 -3.37
N ALA A 33 -17.05 -27.65 -2.10
CA ALA A 33 -17.06 -26.59 -1.10
C ALA A 33 -15.66 -25.99 -0.85
N ILE A 34 -14.61 -26.82 -0.80
CA ILE A 34 -13.23 -26.33 -0.68
C ILE A 34 -12.83 -25.49 -1.89
N ARG A 35 -13.17 -25.96 -3.10
CA ARG A 35 -12.86 -25.25 -4.34
C ARG A 35 -13.64 -23.95 -4.51
N GLU A 36 -14.89 -23.89 -4.07
CA GLU A 36 -15.65 -22.64 -4.03
C GLU A 36 -15.09 -21.65 -3.02
N ARG A 37 -14.68 -22.12 -1.84
CA ARG A 37 -14.05 -21.29 -0.81
C ARG A 37 -12.69 -20.75 -1.23
N GLU A 38 -11.94 -21.50 -2.04
CA GLU A 38 -10.70 -21.01 -2.66
C GLU A 38 -10.96 -19.98 -3.74
N ARG A 39 -11.95 -20.19 -4.62
CA ARG A 39 -12.36 -19.18 -5.61
C ARG A 39 -12.90 -17.92 -4.96
N GLU A 40 -13.60 -18.05 -3.83
CA GLU A 40 -14.09 -16.90 -3.07
C GLU A 40 -12.95 -16.11 -2.44
N ARG A 41 -11.96 -16.79 -1.83
CA ARG A 41 -10.72 -16.16 -1.35
C ARG A 41 -9.89 -15.54 -2.48
N GLU A 42 -9.88 -16.14 -3.67
CA GLU A 42 -9.18 -15.60 -4.83
C GLU A 42 -9.86 -14.33 -5.34
N ARG A 43 -11.20 -14.32 -5.45
CA ARG A 43 -11.97 -13.11 -5.75
C ARG A 43 -11.86 -12.04 -4.67
N GLU A 44 -11.71 -12.43 -3.41
CA GLU A 44 -11.48 -11.50 -2.30
C GLU A 44 -10.10 -10.86 -2.40
N ARG A 45 -9.05 -11.64 -2.70
CA ARG A 45 -7.70 -11.11 -3.01
C ARG A 45 -7.69 -10.23 -4.27
N GLU A 46 -8.49 -10.58 -5.27
CA GLU A 46 -8.62 -9.80 -6.50
C GLU A 46 -9.35 -8.47 -6.23
N ARG A 47 -10.40 -8.49 -5.43
CA ARG A 47 -11.06 -7.27 -4.90
C ARG A 47 -10.15 -6.46 -3.99
N GLU A 48 -9.29 -7.09 -3.19
CA GLU A 48 -8.28 -6.38 -2.40
C GLU A 48 -7.26 -5.70 -3.32
N ARG A 49 -6.77 -6.39 -4.36
CA ARG A 49 -5.86 -5.82 -5.39
C ARG A 49 -6.52 -4.68 -6.17
N GLU A 50 -7.81 -4.80 -6.48
CA GLU A 50 -8.58 -3.74 -7.13
C GLU A 50 -8.88 -2.58 -6.17
N SER A 51 -9.13 -2.87 -4.88
CA SER A 51 -9.43 -1.88 -3.84
C SER A 51 -8.19 -1.11 -3.38
N THR A 52 -6.98 -1.67 -3.51
CA THR A 52 -5.72 -0.94 -3.31
C THR A 52 -5.24 -0.25 -4.59
N GLY A 53 -5.94 -0.43 -5.72
CA GLY A 53 -5.48 -0.16 -7.08
C GLY A 53 -5.71 1.24 -7.63
N ILE A 54 -5.90 2.27 -6.79
CA ILE A 54 -5.87 3.64 -7.31
C ILE A 54 -4.42 3.94 -7.72
N ARG A 55 -4.19 4.05 -9.03
CA ARG A 55 -2.92 4.53 -9.60
C ARG A 55 -2.44 5.74 -8.79
N PRO A 56 -1.16 5.83 -8.41
CA PRO A 56 -0.64 6.96 -7.64
C PRO A 56 -1.11 8.33 -8.16
N ASP A 57 -1.19 8.46 -9.48
CA ASP A 57 -1.61 9.68 -10.18
C ASP A 57 -3.11 10.00 -10.03
N ALA A 58 -3.95 9.00 -9.79
CA ALA A 58 -5.40 9.13 -9.65
C ALA A 58 -5.87 9.24 -8.19
N ARG A 59 -4.94 9.26 -7.23
CA ARG A 59 -5.28 9.34 -5.80
C ARG A 59 -5.87 10.71 -5.45
N PRO A 60 -6.95 10.75 -4.65
CA PRO A 60 -7.45 12.02 -4.18
C PRO A 60 -6.40 12.72 -3.30
N ILE A 61 -6.39 14.06 -3.41
CA ILE A 61 -5.40 14.89 -2.75
C ILE A 61 -5.72 14.96 -1.26
N ILE A 62 -4.73 14.63 -0.43
CA ILE A 62 -4.84 14.80 1.02
C ILE A 62 -4.87 16.30 1.33
N PRO A 63 -5.92 16.81 2.00
CA PRO A 63 -6.03 18.24 2.28
C PRO A 63 -4.95 18.70 3.27
N SER A 64 -4.51 19.95 3.11
CA SER A 64 -3.59 20.58 4.07
C SER A 64 -4.30 20.81 5.41
N MET A 65 -3.70 20.32 6.49
CA MET A 65 -4.28 20.38 7.83
C MET A 65 -3.61 21.47 8.69
N ARG A 66 -4.40 22.15 9.53
CA ARG A 66 -3.86 23.01 10.57
C ARG A 66 -3.35 22.17 11.73
N TYR A 67 -2.19 22.56 12.28
CA TYR A 67 -1.66 21.92 13.48
C TYR A 67 -2.64 22.05 14.64
N SER A 68 -3.00 20.90 15.23
CA SER A 68 -3.82 20.79 16.42
C SER A 68 -3.34 19.62 17.26
N GLN A 69 -3.54 19.66 18.58
CA GLN A 69 -3.11 18.57 19.45
C GLN A 69 -3.79 17.25 19.09
N LYS A 70 -5.07 17.30 18.70
CA LYS A 70 -5.82 16.13 18.24
C LYS A 70 -5.18 15.50 17.01
N LEU A 71 -4.80 16.31 16.01
CA LEU A 71 -4.08 15.83 14.82
C LEU A 71 -2.76 15.17 15.21
N LEU A 72 -1.97 15.81 16.08
CA LEU A 72 -0.67 15.28 16.51
C LEU A 72 -0.82 13.91 17.17
N ASN A 73 -1.76 13.75 18.09
CA ASN A 73 -1.99 12.47 18.78
C ASN A 73 -2.36 11.35 17.80
N VAL A 74 -3.25 11.63 16.84
CA VAL A 74 -3.68 10.65 15.84
C VAL A 74 -2.54 10.29 14.89
N VAL A 75 -1.75 11.28 14.46
CA VAL A 75 -0.58 11.04 13.60
C VAL A 75 0.50 10.25 14.34
N GLU A 76 0.74 10.54 15.62
CA GLU A 76 1.68 9.79 16.45
C GLU A 76 1.27 8.34 16.61
N GLU A 77 -0.01 8.09 16.90
CA GLU A 77 -0.56 6.73 16.99
C GLU A 77 -0.37 5.97 15.67
N MET A 78 -0.65 6.63 14.53
CA MET A 78 -0.48 6.02 13.22
C MET A 78 1.00 5.77 12.88
N ASN A 79 1.90 6.69 13.21
CA ASN A 79 3.35 6.53 13.04
C ASN A 79 3.91 5.40 13.91
N ASN A 80 3.30 5.10 15.04
CA ASN A 80 3.65 3.94 15.86
C ASN A 80 3.10 2.62 15.29
N ALA A 81 2.04 2.67 14.48
CA ALA A 81 1.41 1.51 13.86
C ALA A 81 2.01 1.12 12.50
N ILE A 82 2.41 2.10 11.69
CA ILE A 82 2.95 1.88 10.33
C ILE A 82 4.18 0.96 10.31
N PRO A 83 5.22 1.14 11.17
CA PRO A 83 6.40 0.28 11.18
C PRO A 83 6.06 -1.20 11.40
N LYS A 84 5.08 -1.50 12.26
CA LYS A 84 4.63 -2.87 12.54
C LYS A 84 4.01 -3.56 11.32
N LYS A 85 3.56 -2.78 10.33
CA LYS A 85 3.01 -3.27 9.07
C LYS A 85 4.04 -3.26 7.94
N LEU A 86 5.03 -2.37 7.99
CA LEU A 86 6.13 -2.26 7.01
C LEU A 86 7.00 -3.52 6.95
N ASP A 87 7.18 -4.22 8.07
CA ASP A 87 7.97 -5.47 8.12
C ASP A 87 7.42 -6.59 7.19
N ARG A 88 6.19 -6.44 6.69
CA ARG A 88 5.50 -7.39 5.82
C ARG A 88 5.39 -6.92 4.37
N VAL A 89 6.00 -5.79 4.04
CA VAL A 89 5.88 -5.16 2.73
C VAL A 89 7.13 -5.45 1.91
N ASP A 90 6.95 -6.09 0.75
CA ASP A 90 8.06 -6.53 -0.11
C ASP A 90 8.37 -5.53 -1.23
N SER A 91 7.50 -4.53 -1.45
CA SER A 91 7.63 -3.58 -2.54
C SER A 91 7.48 -2.12 -2.09
N LEU A 92 8.19 -1.23 -2.79
CA LEU A 92 8.07 0.21 -2.56
C LEU A 92 6.65 0.71 -2.82
N THR A 93 5.97 0.16 -3.82
CA THR A 93 4.59 0.52 -4.16
C THR A 93 3.65 0.24 -3.00
N GLU A 94 3.69 -0.96 -2.43
CA GLU A 94 2.88 -1.32 -1.26
C GLU A 94 3.22 -0.45 -0.04
N ALA A 95 4.48 -0.07 0.14
CA ALA A 95 4.88 0.84 1.21
C ALA A 95 4.25 2.23 1.02
N THR A 96 4.22 2.74 -0.22
CA THR A 96 3.54 4.00 -0.53
C THR A 96 2.04 3.93 -0.34
N ASP A 97 1.42 2.78 -0.59
CA ASP A 97 -0.01 2.55 -0.43
C ASP A 97 -0.40 2.47 1.04
N LEU A 98 0.45 1.83 1.85
CA LEU A 98 0.32 1.79 3.30
C LEU A 98 0.41 3.19 3.91
N VAL A 99 1.38 4.01 3.48
CA VAL A 99 1.51 5.39 3.96
C VAL A 99 0.31 6.23 3.52
N TYR A 100 -0.13 6.08 2.28
CA TYR A 100 -1.27 6.81 1.75
C TYR A 100 -2.57 6.45 2.48
N SER A 101 -2.86 5.15 2.64
CA SER A 101 -4.03 4.67 3.39
C SER A 101 -4.01 5.13 4.84
N ALA A 102 -2.85 5.11 5.50
CA ALA A 102 -2.70 5.66 6.83
C ALA A 102 -3.07 7.15 6.88
N ALA A 103 -2.61 7.95 5.92
CA ALA A 103 -2.94 9.37 5.86
C ALA A 103 -4.43 9.63 5.59
N VAL A 104 -5.08 8.83 4.73
CA VAL A 104 -6.53 8.86 4.51
C VAL A 104 -7.28 8.54 5.80
N SER A 105 -6.86 7.51 6.54
CA SER A 105 -7.46 7.17 7.84
C SER A 105 -7.31 8.29 8.86
N VAL A 106 -6.18 9.01 8.90
CA VAL A 106 -6.04 10.21 9.75
C VAL A 106 -7.09 11.26 9.39
N CYS A 107 -7.32 11.50 8.09
CA CYS A 107 -8.36 12.43 7.64
C CYS A 107 -9.77 12.00 8.06
N GLU A 108 -10.09 10.71 7.94
CA GLU A 108 -11.38 10.14 8.37
C GLU A 108 -11.60 10.29 9.88
N ILE A 109 -10.58 9.98 10.71
CA ILE A 109 -10.65 10.12 12.18
C ILE A 109 -10.90 11.58 12.59
N LEU A 110 -10.37 12.53 11.83
CA LEU A 110 -10.58 13.96 12.06
C LEU A 110 -11.91 14.47 11.49
N GLY A 111 -12.69 13.62 10.81
CA GLY A 111 -13.97 13.97 10.20
C GLY A 111 -13.82 14.83 8.94
N MET A 112 -12.69 14.74 8.26
CA MET A 112 -12.44 15.47 7.02
C MET A 112 -12.95 14.70 5.83
N ASN A 113 -13.69 15.37 4.94
CA ASN A 113 -14.12 14.78 3.69
C ASN A 113 -12.98 14.88 2.66
N ILE A 114 -12.43 13.74 2.26
CA ILE A 114 -11.47 13.68 1.15
C ILE A 114 -12.31 13.59 -0.12
N GLU A 115 -12.69 14.73 -0.67
CA GLU A 115 -13.40 14.75 -1.94
C GLU A 115 -12.52 14.17 -3.04
N THR A 116 -13.10 13.30 -3.86
CA THR A 116 -12.47 12.64 -5.02
C THR A 116 -12.17 13.59 -6.18
N THR A 117 -12.19 14.91 -5.96
CA THR A 117 -11.88 15.89 -6.99
C THR A 117 -10.38 15.90 -7.26
N CYS A 118 -9.95 14.97 -8.12
CA CYS A 118 -8.72 15.07 -8.88
C CYS A 118 -8.83 16.28 -9.81
N ASN A 119 -8.63 17.47 -9.24
CA ASN A 119 -8.30 18.65 -10.01
C ASN A 119 -6.87 18.45 -10.52
N HIS A 120 -6.72 17.58 -11.53
CA HIS A 120 -5.63 17.68 -12.47
C HIS A 120 -5.77 19.03 -13.15
N ARG A 121 -5.26 20.07 -12.50
CA ARG A 121 -4.78 21.24 -13.25
C ARG A 121 -3.66 20.68 -14.11
N ASN A 122 -4.01 20.33 -15.34
CA ASN A 122 -3.11 20.16 -16.46
C ASN A 122 -2.36 21.48 -16.63
N THR A 123 -1.36 21.69 -15.81
CA THR A 123 -0.27 22.60 -16.08
C THR A 123 0.91 21.67 -16.19
N GLY A 124 1.49 21.53 -17.37
CA GLY A 124 2.74 20.80 -17.63
C GLY A 124 3.96 21.38 -16.90
N ASN A 125 3.71 21.99 -15.74
CA ASN A 125 4.67 22.55 -14.81
C ASN A 125 4.89 21.50 -13.73
N GLU A 126 6.15 21.22 -13.49
CA GLU A 126 6.62 20.24 -12.51
C GLU A 126 5.96 20.40 -11.12
N PRO A 127 5.81 19.31 -10.35
CA PRO A 127 5.17 19.39 -9.04
C PRO A 127 5.91 20.40 -8.14
N PRO A 128 5.20 21.20 -7.32
CA PRO A 128 5.81 22.26 -6.50
C PRO A 128 6.94 21.77 -5.58
N CYS A 129 6.83 20.53 -5.08
CA CYS A 129 7.88 19.91 -4.27
C CYS A 129 9.17 19.66 -5.08
N LYS A 130 9.07 19.25 -6.35
CA LYS A 130 10.20 19.09 -7.26
C LYS A 130 10.87 20.43 -7.52
N ILE A 131 10.10 21.47 -7.86
CA ILE A 131 10.61 22.84 -8.04
C ILE A 131 11.35 23.32 -6.78
N GLY A 132 10.78 23.07 -5.60
CA GLY A 132 11.39 23.42 -4.32
C GLY A 132 12.72 22.68 -4.07
N LEU A 133 12.79 21.39 -4.39
CA LEU A 133 14.02 20.59 -4.26
C LEU A 133 15.07 21.03 -5.27
N GLU A 134 14.71 21.25 -6.52
CA GLU A 134 15.62 21.73 -7.56
C GLU A 134 16.20 23.11 -7.21
N GLY A 135 15.38 24.03 -6.69
CA GLY A 135 15.83 25.32 -6.19
C GLY A 135 16.88 25.18 -5.07
N LYS A 136 16.66 24.27 -4.12
CA LYS A 136 17.63 23.96 -3.06
C LYS A 136 18.92 23.37 -3.63
N ILE A 137 18.83 22.42 -4.57
CA ILE A 137 19.99 21.82 -5.22
C ILE A 137 20.82 22.87 -5.97
N VAL A 138 20.16 23.76 -6.72
CA VAL A 138 20.82 24.85 -7.45
C VAL A 138 21.54 25.79 -6.48
N ASN A 139 20.92 26.14 -5.35
CA ASN A 139 21.57 26.99 -4.34
C ASN A 139 22.78 26.30 -3.70
N ILE A 140 22.68 25.01 -3.37
CA ILE A 140 23.81 24.23 -2.84
C ILE A 140 24.96 24.21 -3.85
N ARG A 141 24.68 23.93 -5.13
CA ARG A 141 25.69 23.93 -6.21
C ARG A 141 26.40 25.29 -6.33
N LYS A 142 25.65 26.39 -6.23
CA LYS A 142 26.25 27.74 -6.24
C LYS A 142 27.18 27.96 -5.05
N LYS A 143 26.77 27.57 -3.84
CA LYS A 143 27.61 27.66 -2.63
C LYS A 143 28.89 26.83 -2.78
N ILE A 144 28.77 25.59 -3.26
CA ILE A 144 29.92 24.71 -3.55
C ILE A 144 30.86 25.36 -4.56
N GLY A 145 30.34 25.94 -5.65
CA GLY A 145 31.17 26.63 -6.65
C GLY A 145 31.95 27.81 -6.10
N VAL A 146 31.34 28.62 -5.22
CA VAL A 146 32.03 29.72 -4.52
C VAL A 146 33.16 29.19 -3.64
N LEU A 147 32.89 28.16 -2.85
CA LEU A 147 33.90 27.53 -1.98
C LEU A 147 35.03 26.88 -2.79
N HIS A 148 34.69 26.17 -3.87
CA HIS A 148 35.68 25.56 -4.76
C HIS A 148 36.61 26.62 -5.37
N THR A 149 36.05 27.74 -5.83
CA THR A 149 36.84 28.84 -6.41
C THR A 149 37.75 29.48 -5.35
N TYR A 150 37.24 29.64 -4.13
CA TYR A 150 38.03 30.15 -3.00
C TYR A 150 39.21 29.23 -2.66
N LEU A 151 38.99 27.91 -2.64
CA LEU A 151 40.02 26.92 -2.30
C LEU A 151 41.02 26.66 -3.44
N SER A 152 40.61 26.87 -4.70
CA SER A 152 41.45 26.59 -5.88
C SER A 152 42.29 27.79 -6.33
N THR A 153 42.10 28.97 -5.74
CA THR A 153 42.80 30.21 -6.15
C THR A 153 43.70 30.68 -5.01
N ASP A 154 45.00 30.88 -5.27
CA ASP A 154 45.95 31.35 -4.26
C ASP A 154 45.64 32.78 -3.75
N ALA A 155 45.00 33.61 -4.58
CA ALA A 155 44.59 34.98 -4.25
C ALA A 155 43.12 35.26 -4.63
N PRO A 156 42.14 34.85 -3.79
CA PRO A 156 40.73 35.02 -4.10
C PRO A 156 40.28 36.49 -4.02
N SER A 157 39.41 36.90 -4.94
CA SER A 157 38.91 38.28 -4.98
C SER A 157 38.09 38.65 -3.74
N ARG A 158 38.03 39.96 -3.41
CA ARG A 158 37.18 40.50 -2.32
C ARG A 158 35.69 40.14 -2.44
N ARG A 159 35.23 39.82 -3.66
CA ARG A 159 33.85 39.37 -3.91
C ARG A 159 33.67 37.94 -3.42
N ILE A 160 34.61 37.04 -3.74
CA ILE A 160 34.59 35.64 -3.30
C ILE A 160 34.71 35.58 -1.77
N LEU A 161 35.61 36.36 -1.18
CA LEU A 161 35.75 36.44 0.29
C LEU A 161 34.46 36.85 1.00
N ARG A 162 33.71 37.81 0.45
CA ARG A 162 32.39 38.19 0.98
C ARG A 162 31.37 37.05 0.81
N SER A 163 31.28 36.47 -0.38
CA SER A 163 30.36 35.38 -0.65
C SER A 163 30.64 34.12 0.18
N VAL A 164 31.90 33.84 0.54
CA VAL A 164 32.25 32.74 1.48
C VAL A 164 31.77 33.04 2.90
N ARG A 165 31.83 34.30 3.34
CA ARG A 165 31.31 34.70 4.66
C ARG A 165 29.79 34.53 4.75
N ASP A 166 29.08 34.77 3.65
CA ASP A 166 27.62 34.65 3.58
C ASP A 166 27.14 33.18 3.38
N VAL A 167 28.06 32.23 3.21
CA VAL A 167 27.73 30.81 2.99
C VAL A 167 27.43 30.07 4.30
N GLY A 168 28.08 30.48 5.41
CA GLY A 168 27.91 29.93 6.76
C GLY A 168 26.81 30.63 7.56
#